data_AF-A0A1H3HXR5-F1
#
_entry.id   AF-A0A1H3HXR5-F1
#
_cell.length_a   1.000
_cell.length_b   1.000
_cell.length_c   1.000
_cell.angle_alpha   90.00
_cell.angle_beta   90.00
_cell.angle_gamma   90.00
#
_symmetry.space_group_name_H-M   'P 1'
#
loop_
_entity.id
_entity.type
_entity.pdbx_description
1 polymer ?
#
loop_
_entity_poly.entity_id
_entity_poly.type
_entity_poly.pdbx_seq_one_letter_code
_entity_poly.pdbx_strand_id
1 'polypeptide(L)'
;MKNFKRKLFSILLVFTCLVSAMFMNGSTEVVKANLSDNLYPIMGSSSVTINQMINYYEKHAKYPADYQRSDAPTIYHFCKIYMEECDAEGVKTEVAFAQAMNETGFLRYGGDVHRDQYNFAGIGATGGGNPGNRFSSVREGVRAQVQHLKAYASTQRIRNPKVDPRYDYVYSKDKPKAPYVQWLGIQENPYHQGWAAASRYGYTLVDRYIAEMLGISTFSTWYNGLNYAAVYEPGYYKIHNPDASRAFGGNSDSLIRHFINNGMSEGRQANASFDVKAYMNRYVDLRNAFGDDLKSYYMHYINSGKKENRNALDCPTRQGGGVTKYAGKDYSAVYNYEYYIQNNPDVKNAFKDDDIAVLKHFINNGMKEGRKASPNFDLVSYKNANADLRVAFQNDKQKYYLHYISYGRREGRKTTGVTTLLNPVTKYEGKDYSAVYNYDYYISHNPDVAKAFPNDDVSVLKHFINYGMSEGRQASESFDLASYKNAYRDLRNAFGNDKKKYYMHYINNGKSEGRKATGVTSLQDGVTTLDGVDYSLIYNYDYYVSQNPDVAKAFPNDDEAVLRHFVNNGMKEGRASSESFNLSVYKENNEDLRAAFGDDDAQYYMHYLRFGHNENRKCV
;
A
#
# COMPACT_ATOMS: atom_id res chain seq x y z
N MET A 1 1.86 -81.98 -20.83
CA MET A 1 1.48 -81.15 -22.01
C MET A 1 0.33 -80.15 -21.78
N LYS A 2 -0.75 -80.46 -21.03
CA LYS A 2 -1.86 -79.52 -20.77
C LYS A 2 -1.48 -78.26 -19.95
N ASN A 3 -0.57 -78.38 -18.98
CA ASN A 3 -0.16 -77.24 -18.13
C ASN A 3 0.82 -76.27 -18.80
N PHE A 4 1.59 -76.73 -19.80
CA PHE A 4 2.52 -75.88 -20.53
C PHE A 4 1.79 -74.97 -21.54
N LYS A 5 0.74 -75.48 -22.19
CA LYS A 5 -0.11 -74.68 -23.09
C LYS A 5 -0.91 -73.59 -22.36
N ARG A 6 -1.34 -73.82 -21.11
CA ARG A 6 -2.02 -72.79 -20.29
C ARG A 6 -1.10 -71.65 -19.86
N LYS A 7 0.14 -71.96 -19.44
CA LYS A 7 1.14 -70.92 -19.08
C LYS A 7 1.61 -70.11 -20.29
N LEU A 8 1.77 -70.73 -21.46
CA LEU A 8 2.11 -70.01 -22.68
C LEU A 8 0.98 -69.07 -23.13
N PHE A 9 -0.29 -69.49 -23.00
CA PHE A 9 -1.45 -68.64 -23.34
C PHE A 9 -1.61 -67.44 -22.40
N SER A 10 -1.35 -67.60 -21.09
CA SER A 10 -1.41 -66.50 -20.12
C SER A 10 -0.27 -65.50 -20.28
N ILE A 11 0.94 -65.94 -20.65
CA ILE A 11 2.07 -65.05 -20.92
C ILE A 11 1.88 -64.29 -22.24
N LEU A 12 1.32 -64.94 -23.27
CA LEU A 12 0.99 -64.25 -24.53
C LEU A 12 -0.11 -63.20 -24.35
N LEU A 13 -1.11 -63.46 -23.50
CA LEU A 13 -2.21 -62.51 -23.20
C LEU A 13 -1.74 -61.29 -22.40
N VAL A 14 -0.81 -61.48 -21.45
CA VAL A 14 -0.22 -60.39 -20.66
C VAL A 14 0.73 -59.54 -21.51
N PHE A 15 1.50 -60.15 -22.43
CA PHE A 15 2.37 -59.40 -23.35
C PHE A 15 1.57 -58.62 -24.40
N THR A 16 0.45 -59.16 -24.90
CA THR A 16 -0.44 -58.41 -25.80
C THR A 16 -1.16 -57.27 -25.10
N CYS A 17 -1.59 -57.43 -23.83
CA CYS A 17 -2.18 -56.33 -23.05
C CYS A 17 -1.17 -55.23 -22.67
N LEU A 18 0.08 -55.58 -22.34
CA LEU A 18 1.14 -54.61 -22.01
C LEU A 18 1.60 -53.81 -23.24
N VAL A 19 1.74 -54.45 -24.39
CA VAL A 19 2.07 -53.77 -25.64
C VAL A 19 0.92 -52.83 -26.07
N SER A 20 -0.33 -53.26 -25.92
CA SER A 20 -1.52 -52.41 -26.18
C SER A 20 -1.58 -51.18 -25.28
N ALA A 21 -1.25 -51.32 -23.99
CA ALA A 21 -1.24 -50.21 -23.03
C ALA A 21 -0.10 -49.21 -23.28
N MET A 22 1.08 -49.66 -23.71
CA MET A 22 2.19 -48.77 -24.08
C MET A 22 1.92 -47.98 -25.38
N PHE A 23 1.27 -48.59 -26.38
CA PHE A 23 0.85 -47.87 -27.59
C PHE A 23 -0.32 -46.91 -27.33
N MET A 24 -1.24 -47.23 -26.42
CA MET A 24 -2.30 -46.33 -25.99
C MET A 24 -1.76 -45.10 -25.25
N ASN A 25 -0.79 -45.28 -24.34
CA ASN A 25 -0.16 -44.15 -23.65
C ASN A 25 0.63 -43.22 -24.60
N GLY A 26 1.36 -43.77 -25.59
CA GLY A 26 2.03 -42.93 -26.58
C GLY A 26 1.05 -42.11 -27.43
N SER A 27 -0.08 -42.71 -27.80
CA SER A 27 -1.12 -42.05 -28.60
C SER A 27 -1.88 -40.98 -27.82
N THR A 28 -2.21 -41.24 -26.55
CA THR A 28 -2.89 -40.26 -25.68
C THR A 28 -1.99 -39.10 -25.30
N GLU A 29 -0.69 -39.31 -25.07
CA GLU A 29 0.26 -38.23 -24.82
C GLU A 29 0.50 -37.36 -26.06
N VAL A 30 0.60 -37.94 -27.25
CA VAL A 30 0.67 -37.18 -28.52
C VAL A 30 -0.63 -36.40 -28.79
N VAL A 31 -1.79 -36.96 -28.47
CA VAL A 31 -3.07 -36.25 -28.58
C VAL A 31 -3.16 -35.10 -27.57
N LYS A 32 -2.75 -35.31 -26.31
CA LYS A 32 -2.66 -34.24 -25.30
C LYS A 32 -1.72 -33.12 -25.74
N ALA A 33 -0.56 -33.46 -26.32
CA ALA A 33 0.40 -32.49 -26.84
C ALA A 33 -0.18 -31.67 -28.01
N ASN A 34 -0.85 -32.31 -28.96
CA ASN A 34 -1.50 -31.61 -30.08
C ASN A 34 -2.72 -30.77 -29.65
N LEU A 35 -3.44 -31.19 -28.61
CA LEU A 35 -4.49 -30.39 -27.97
C LEU A 35 -3.90 -29.17 -27.24
N SER A 36 -2.69 -29.29 -26.69
CA SER A 36 -1.98 -28.16 -26.05
C SER A 36 -1.31 -27.20 -27.04
N ASP A 37 -1.01 -27.65 -28.27
CA ASP A 37 -0.35 -26.87 -29.32
C ASP A 37 -1.33 -26.12 -30.25
N ASN A 38 -2.57 -25.93 -29.79
CA ASN A 38 -3.64 -25.10 -30.36
C ASN A 38 -4.31 -25.51 -31.69
N LEU A 39 -3.85 -26.53 -32.45
CA LEU A 39 -4.53 -26.96 -33.69
C LEU A 39 -4.49 -28.49 -33.91
N TYR A 40 -5.66 -29.10 -34.12
CA TYR A 40 -5.83 -30.55 -34.28
C TYR A 40 -5.91 -30.92 -35.77
N PRO A 41 -5.00 -31.74 -36.33
CA PRO A 41 -5.00 -32.06 -37.75
C PRO A 41 -6.20 -32.93 -38.15
N ILE A 42 -6.74 -32.72 -39.36
CA ILE A 42 -7.80 -33.57 -39.92
C ILE A 42 -7.21 -34.83 -40.57
N MET A 43 -6.02 -34.71 -41.16
CA MET A 43 -5.31 -35.83 -41.80
C MET A 43 -4.36 -36.52 -40.82
N GLY A 44 -4.16 -37.82 -40.98
CA GLY A 44 -3.21 -38.62 -40.20
C GLY A 44 -3.81 -39.93 -39.68
N SER A 45 -3.02 -40.67 -38.90
CA SER A 45 -3.48 -41.92 -38.29
C SER A 45 -4.50 -41.66 -37.18
N SER A 46 -5.60 -42.40 -37.19
CA SER A 46 -6.65 -42.35 -36.18
C SER A 46 -6.13 -42.76 -34.81
N SER A 47 -6.57 -42.06 -33.76
CA SER A 47 -6.21 -42.34 -32.36
C SER A 47 -7.29 -43.09 -31.60
N VAL A 48 -8.48 -43.23 -32.19
CA VAL A 48 -9.64 -43.92 -31.60
C VAL A 48 -9.70 -45.39 -32.03
N THR A 49 -10.23 -46.24 -31.16
CA THR A 49 -10.62 -47.63 -31.48
C THR A 49 -12.12 -47.75 -31.75
N ILE A 50 -12.54 -48.82 -32.44
CA ILE A 50 -13.98 -49.09 -32.66
C ILE A 50 -14.75 -49.13 -31.33
N ASN A 51 -14.19 -49.78 -30.30
CA ASN A 51 -14.84 -49.86 -28.98
C ASN A 51 -14.97 -48.49 -28.30
N GLN A 52 -13.99 -47.59 -28.43
CA GLN A 52 -14.10 -46.23 -27.91
C GLN A 52 -15.22 -45.46 -28.61
N MET A 53 -15.35 -45.59 -29.94
CA MET A 53 -16.47 -44.96 -30.67
C MET A 53 -17.83 -45.53 -30.26
N ILE A 54 -17.94 -46.85 -30.08
CA ILE A 54 -19.18 -47.51 -29.62
C ILE A 54 -19.56 -47.01 -28.22
N ASN A 55 -18.62 -47.08 -27.25
CA ASN A 55 -18.86 -46.65 -25.88
C ASN A 55 -19.24 -45.17 -25.81
N TYR A 56 -18.57 -44.34 -26.62
CA TYR A 56 -18.88 -42.92 -26.73
C TYR A 56 -20.30 -42.71 -27.26
N TYR A 57 -20.68 -43.38 -28.35
CA TYR A 57 -22.02 -43.27 -28.90
C TYR A 57 -23.12 -43.72 -27.93
N GLU A 58 -22.97 -44.91 -27.34
CA GLU A 58 -23.97 -45.52 -26.46
C GLU A 58 -24.19 -44.74 -25.16
N LYS A 59 -23.18 -43.98 -24.71
CA LYS A 59 -23.33 -43.03 -23.59
C LYS A 59 -24.33 -41.91 -23.91
N HIS A 60 -24.44 -41.53 -25.18
CA HIS A 60 -25.21 -40.36 -25.61
C HIS A 60 -26.53 -40.69 -26.29
N ALA A 61 -26.64 -41.82 -26.99
CA ALA A 61 -27.84 -42.18 -27.76
C ALA A 61 -28.02 -43.70 -27.94
N LYS A 62 -29.24 -44.10 -28.29
CA LYS A 62 -29.57 -45.47 -28.72
C LYS A 62 -29.49 -45.57 -30.24
N TYR A 63 -28.83 -46.62 -30.75
CA TYR A 63 -28.62 -46.79 -32.18
C TYR A 63 -29.95 -46.94 -32.95
N PRO A 64 -30.12 -46.25 -34.10
CA PRO A 64 -31.37 -46.26 -34.85
C PRO A 64 -31.79 -47.67 -35.31
N ALA A 65 -33.03 -48.08 -34.98
CA ALA A 65 -33.55 -49.39 -35.37
C ALA A 65 -33.77 -49.52 -36.88
N ASP A 66 -34.03 -48.41 -37.57
CA ASP A 66 -34.25 -48.37 -39.01
C ASP A 66 -32.97 -48.66 -39.82
N TYR A 67 -31.79 -48.52 -39.22
CA TYR A 67 -30.51 -48.93 -39.84
C TYR A 67 -30.31 -50.44 -39.86
N GLN A 68 -31.12 -51.24 -39.15
CA GLN A 68 -31.02 -52.71 -39.20
C GLN A 68 -31.18 -53.31 -40.60
N ARG A 69 -31.81 -52.57 -41.52
CA ARG A 69 -32.02 -52.97 -42.93
C ARG A 69 -31.01 -52.33 -43.91
N SER A 70 -30.04 -51.57 -43.41
CA SER A 70 -28.98 -50.97 -44.23
C SER A 70 -27.69 -51.81 -44.20
N ASP A 71 -26.64 -51.30 -44.85
CA ASP A 71 -25.28 -51.82 -44.78
C ASP A 71 -24.57 -51.55 -43.44
N ALA A 72 -25.25 -50.90 -42.47
CA ALA A 72 -24.75 -50.65 -41.12
C ALA A 72 -25.78 -51.09 -40.03
N PRO A 73 -26.08 -52.38 -39.90
CA PRO A 73 -27.19 -52.86 -39.06
C PRO A 73 -27.01 -52.65 -37.56
N THR A 74 -25.77 -52.37 -37.10
CA THR A 74 -25.47 -52.08 -35.68
C THR A 74 -24.45 -50.95 -35.57
N ILE A 75 -24.34 -50.35 -34.38
CA ILE A 75 -23.31 -49.33 -34.08
C ILE A 75 -21.89 -49.83 -34.37
N TYR A 76 -21.62 -51.13 -34.17
CA TYR A 76 -20.35 -51.74 -34.55
C TYR A 76 -20.08 -51.60 -36.05
N HIS A 77 -21.06 -51.94 -36.91
CA HIS A 77 -20.90 -51.83 -38.35
C HIS A 77 -20.73 -50.36 -38.79
N PHE A 78 -21.46 -49.44 -38.18
CA PHE A 78 -21.33 -48.01 -38.43
C PHE A 78 -19.92 -47.48 -38.10
N CYS A 79 -19.44 -47.75 -36.88
CA CYS A 79 -18.09 -47.39 -36.44
C CYS A 79 -17.00 -48.03 -37.33
N LYS A 80 -17.22 -49.28 -37.75
CA LYS A 80 -16.31 -49.99 -38.66
C LYS A 80 -16.25 -49.33 -40.04
N ILE A 81 -17.39 -48.95 -40.62
CA ILE A 81 -17.47 -48.23 -41.89
C ILE A 81 -16.71 -46.90 -41.81
N TYR A 82 -16.88 -46.12 -40.74
CA TYR A 82 -16.11 -44.89 -40.53
C TYR A 82 -14.61 -45.15 -40.52
N MET A 83 -14.16 -46.15 -39.74
CA MET A 83 -12.74 -46.49 -39.66
C MET A 83 -12.17 -46.86 -41.04
N GLU A 84 -12.85 -47.74 -41.78
CA GLU A 84 -12.40 -48.20 -43.09
C GLU A 84 -12.33 -47.08 -44.13
N GLU A 85 -13.36 -46.23 -44.23
CA GLU A 85 -13.37 -45.12 -45.20
C GLU A 85 -12.35 -44.02 -44.82
N CYS A 86 -12.23 -43.72 -43.52
CA CYS A 86 -11.26 -42.74 -43.01
C CYS A 86 -9.81 -43.21 -43.23
N ASP A 87 -9.49 -44.45 -42.87
CA ASP A 87 -8.15 -45.04 -43.06
C ASP A 87 -7.76 -45.10 -44.54
N ALA A 88 -8.71 -45.43 -45.42
CA ALA A 88 -8.47 -45.45 -46.86
C ALA A 88 -8.05 -44.07 -47.39
N GLU A 89 -8.67 -43.00 -46.89
CA GLU A 89 -8.40 -41.64 -47.35
C GLU A 89 -7.32 -40.90 -46.55
N GLY A 90 -6.92 -41.43 -45.39
CA GLY A 90 -5.97 -40.82 -44.45
C GLY A 90 -6.58 -39.70 -43.60
N VAL A 91 -7.91 -39.66 -43.49
CA VAL A 91 -8.64 -38.75 -42.59
C VAL A 91 -8.69 -39.41 -41.22
N LYS A 92 -8.52 -38.65 -40.13
CA LYS A 92 -8.64 -39.19 -38.78
C LYS A 92 -10.10 -39.58 -38.49
N THR A 93 -10.32 -40.84 -38.13
CA THR A 93 -11.65 -41.38 -37.86
C THR A 93 -12.36 -40.62 -36.74
N GLU A 94 -11.63 -40.24 -35.69
CA GLU A 94 -12.21 -39.46 -34.59
C GLU A 94 -12.78 -38.11 -35.04
N VAL A 95 -12.23 -37.49 -36.10
CA VAL A 95 -12.69 -36.21 -36.63
C VAL A 95 -14.00 -36.37 -37.39
N ALA A 96 -14.04 -37.31 -38.35
CA ALA A 96 -15.24 -37.55 -39.15
C ALA A 96 -16.41 -38.04 -38.27
N PHE A 97 -16.12 -38.93 -37.32
CA PHE A 97 -17.13 -39.45 -36.41
C PHE A 97 -17.66 -38.38 -35.45
N ALA A 98 -16.78 -37.58 -34.85
CA ALA A 98 -17.17 -36.45 -34.00
C ALA A 98 -18.03 -35.43 -34.75
N GLN A 99 -17.63 -35.08 -35.99
CA GLN A 99 -18.40 -34.20 -36.85
C GLN A 99 -19.79 -34.79 -37.11
N ALA A 100 -19.90 -36.07 -37.45
CA ALA A 100 -21.19 -36.71 -37.68
C ALA A 100 -22.10 -36.67 -36.44
N MET A 101 -21.54 -36.89 -35.24
CA MET A 101 -22.32 -36.82 -34.00
C MET A 101 -22.80 -35.41 -33.71
N ASN A 102 -21.99 -34.40 -34.03
CA ASN A 102 -22.37 -32.99 -33.92
C ASN A 102 -23.49 -32.62 -34.91
N GLU A 103 -23.30 -32.93 -36.19
CA GLU A 103 -24.24 -32.57 -37.28
C GLU A 103 -25.60 -33.27 -37.14
N THR A 104 -25.61 -34.53 -36.69
CA THR A 104 -26.83 -35.34 -36.62
C THR A 104 -27.46 -35.37 -35.23
N GLY A 105 -26.84 -34.74 -34.23
CA GLY A 105 -27.26 -34.88 -32.83
C GLY A 105 -27.24 -36.33 -32.35
N PHE A 106 -26.15 -37.05 -32.63
CA PHE A 106 -25.96 -38.49 -32.36
C PHE A 106 -26.95 -39.40 -33.12
N LEU A 107 -27.09 -39.17 -34.43
CA LEU A 107 -27.99 -39.89 -35.35
C LEU A 107 -29.49 -39.73 -35.03
N ARG A 108 -29.85 -38.79 -34.16
CA ARG A 108 -31.25 -38.46 -33.89
C ARG A 108 -31.87 -37.72 -35.06
N TYR A 109 -31.10 -36.81 -35.66
CA TYR A 109 -31.51 -35.78 -36.61
C TYR A 109 -32.57 -34.85 -36.00
N GLY A 110 -32.54 -33.58 -36.38
CA GLY A 110 -33.44 -32.56 -35.80
C GLY A 110 -33.53 -31.26 -36.60
N GLY A 111 -32.96 -31.24 -37.80
CA GLY A 111 -33.02 -30.13 -38.75
C GLY A 111 -33.48 -30.62 -40.12
N ASP A 112 -33.10 -29.91 -41.17
CA ASP A 112 -33.58 -30.16 -42.53
C ASP A 112 -33.12 -31.52 -43.11
N VAL A 113 -32.03 -32.09 -42.61
CA VAL A 113 -31.49 -33.39 -43.06
C VAL A 113 -32.19 -34.53 -42.31
N HIS A 114 -32.70 -35.50 -43.06
CA HIS A 114 -33.36 -36.69 -42.55
C HIS A 114 -32.45 -37.92 -42.54
N ARG A 115 -32.74 -38.84 -41.61
CA ARG A 115 -31.95 -40.04 -41.34
C ARG A 115 -31.82 -40.98 -42.54
N ASP A 116 -32.89 -41.11 -43.33
CA ASP A 116 -32.93 -41.97 -44.52
C ASP A 116 -32.09 -41.45 -45.69
N GLN A 117 -31.59 -40.21 -45.61
CA GLN A 117 -30.69 -39.65 -46.62
C GLN A 117 -29.25 -40.17 -46.51
N TYR A 118 -28.89 -40.80 -45.37
CA TYR A 118 -27.52 -41.19 -45.04
C TYR A 118 -26.51 -40.03 -45.17
N ASN A 119 -26.97 -38.79 -44.96
CA ASN A 119 -26.13 -37.61 -45.02
C ASN A 119 -25.69 -37.22 -43.60
N PHE A 120 -24.50 -37.69 -43.21
CA PHE A 120 -23.99 -37.54 -41.85
C PHE A 120 -23.33 -36.20 -41.56
N ALA A 121 -23.12 -35.37 -42.59
CA ALA A 121 -22.37 -34.12 -42.47
C ALA A 121 -23.10 -32.91 -43.06
N GLY A 122 -24.40 -33.04 -43.34
CA GLY A 122 -25.23 -31.98 -43.91
C GLY A 122 -24.78 -31.51 -45.29
N ILE A 123 -24.17 -32.38 -46.09
CA ILE A 123 -23.64 -32.03 -47.42
C ILE A 123 -24.79 -31.51 -48.29
N GLY A 124 -24.65 -30.27 -48.75
CA GLY A 124 -25.62 -29.60 -49.63
C GLY A 124 -26.89 -29.07 -48.95
N ALA A 125 -27.05 -29.22 -47.64
CA ALA A 125 -28.14 -28.58 -46.91
C ALA A 125 -27.86 -27.08 -46.76
N THR A 126 -28.87 -26.24 -47.01
CA THR A 126 -28.71 -24.76 -46.99
C THR A 126 -29.55 -24.05 -45.93
N GLY A 127 -30.31 -24.79 -45.13
CA GLY A 127 -31.33 -24.22 -44.24
C GLY A 127 -32.64 -23.91 -44.98
N GLY A 128 -33.71 -23.68 -44.22
CA GLY A 128 -35.01 -23.28 -44.76
C GLY A 128 -35.83 -24.41 -45.39
N GLY A 129 -35.63 -25.65 -44.94
CA GLY A 129 -36.35 -26.83 -45.43
C GLY A 129 -35.71 -27.54 -46.62
N ASN A 130 -34.49 -27.15 -47.03
CA ASN A 130 -33.74 -27.84 -48.07
C ASN A 130 -32.89 -28.98 -47.46
N PRO A 131 -33.24 -30.27 -47.70
CA PRO A 131 -32.64 -31.40 -47.00
C PRO A 131 -31.23 -31.76 -47.46
N GLY A 132 -30.73 -31.14 -48.54
CA GLY A 132 -29.41 -31.42 -49.10
C GLY A 132 -29.33 -32.78 -49.81
N ASN A 133 -28.12 -33.33 -49.89
CA ASN A 133 -27.84 -34.55 -50.66
C ASN A 133 -28.35 -35.83 -49.97
N ARG A 134 -28.57 -36.87 -50.78
CA ARG A 134 -28.94 -38.24 -50.37
C ARG A 134 -27.95 -39.23 -50.96
N PHE A 135 -27.60 -40.26 -50.20
CA PHE A 135 -26.71 -41.34 -50.60
C PHE A 135 -27.44 -42.69 -50.58
N SER A 136 -26.99 -43.66 -51.38
CA SER A 136 -27.68 -44.94 -51.56
C SER A 136 -27.46 -45.92 -50.40
N SER A 137 -26.40 -45.71 -49.62
CA SER A 137 -26.07 -46.55 -48.45
C SER A 137 -25.38 -45.74 -47.37
N VAL A 138 -25.30 -46.30 -46.15
CA VAL A 138 -24.55 -45.69 -45.04
C VAL A 138 -23.08 -45.54 -45.42
N ARG A 139 -22.46 -46.57 -46.02
CA ARG A 139 -21.07 -46.48 -46.48
C ARG A 139 -20.86 -45.37 -47.51
N GLU A 140 -21.77 -45.20 -48.46
CA GLU A 140 -21.65 -44.13 -49.44
C GLU A 140 -21.73 -42.75 -48.79
N GLY A 141 -22.66 -42.57 -47.84
CA GLY A 141 -22.79 -41.33 -47.07
C GLY A 141 -21.57 -40.99 -46.24
N VAL A 142 -21.00 -41.99 -45.55
CA VAL A 142 -19.74 -41.83 -44.79
C VAL A 142 -18.59 -41.50 -45.74
N ARG A 143 -18.48 -42.21 -46.87
CA ARG A 143 -17.45 -41.92 -47.88
C ARG A 143 -17.55 -40.49 -48.40
N ALA A 144 -18.76 -39.99 -48.67
CA ALA A 144 -18.94 -38.61 -49.12
C ALA A 144 -18.44 -37.59 -48.08
N GLN A 145 -18.75 -37.78 -46.80
CA GLN A 145 -18.21 -36.94 -45.72
C GLN A 145 -16.68 -36.99 -45.66
N VAL A 146 -16.10 -38.18 -45.69
CA VAL A 146 -14.64 -38.37 -45.60
C VAL A 146 -13.93 -37.71 -46.78
N GLN A 147 -14.47 -37.86 -47.99
CA GLN A 147 -13.98 -37.17 -49.18
C GLN A 147 -14.08 -35.65 -49.04
N HIS A 148 -15.17 -35.13 -48.45
CA HIS A 148 -15.33 -33.70 -48.21
C HIS A 148 -14.30 -33.16 -47.21
N LEU A 149 -14.08 -33.86 -46.09
CA LEU A 149 -13.06 -33.51 -45.10
C LEU A 149 -11.65 -33.53 -45.71
N LYS A 150 -11.34 -34.54 -46.53
CA LYS A 150 -10.07 -34.61 -47.25
C LYS A 150 -9.90 -33.47 -48.25
N ALA A 151 -10.98 -33.10 -48.97
CA ALA A 151 -10.97 -31.96 -49.89
C ALA A 151 -10.63 -30.64 -49.18
N TYR A 152 -11.09 -30.46 -47.93
CA TYR A 152 -10.71 -29.32 -47.10
C TYR A 152 -9.26 -29.39 -46.62
N ALA A 153 -8.81 -30.57 -46.20
CA ALA A 153 -7.61 -30.71 -45.39
C ALA A 153 -6.33 -31.08 -46.15
N SER A 154 -6.43 -31.52 -47.40
CA SER A 154 -5.29 -32.07 -48.14
C SER A 154 -5.28 -31.66 -49.61
N THR A 155 -4.07 -31.53 -50.17
CA THR A 155 -3.86 -31.43 -51.63
C THR A 155 -3.80 -32.81 -52.29
N GLN A 156 -3.76 -33.90 -51.53
CA GLN A 156 -3.76 -35.26 -52.07
C GLN A 156 -5.14 -35.62 -52.63
N ARG A 157 -5.16 -36.26 -53.81
CA ARG A 157 -6.40 -36.76 -54.42
C ARG A 157 -7.03 -37.88 -53.56
N ILE A 158 -8.36 -37.97 -53.65
CA ILE A 158 -9.12 -39.09 -53.08
C ILE A 158 -8.69 -40.43 -53.70
N ARG A 159 -8.73 -41.50 -52.93
CA ARG A 159 -8.33 -42.85 -53.35
C ARG A 159 -9.53 -43.70 -53.76
N ASN A 160 -10.63 -43.59 -53.02
CA ASN A 160 -11.89 -44.27 -53.33
C ASN A 160 -12.66 -43.54 -54.43
N PRO A 161 -13.58 -44.24 -55.15
CA PRO A 161 -14.43 -43.61 -56.15
C PRO A 161 -15.15 -42.38 -55.60
N LYS A 162 -15.15 -41.28 -56.37
CA LYS A 162 -15.77 -40.00 -55.98
C LYS A 162 -17.28 -40.17 -55.84
N VAL A 163 -17.80 -39.91 -54.64
CA VAL A 163 -19.24 -39.90 -54.33
C VAL A 163 -19.68 -38.56 -53.71
N ASP A 164 -18.74 -37.74 -53.20
CA ASP A 164 -19.03 -36.38 -52.75
C ASP A 164 -19.37 -35.46 -53.95
N PRO A 165 -20.61 -34.99 -54.09
CA PRO A 165 -21.03 -34.12 -55.19
C PRO A 165 -20.42 -32.71 -55.10
N ARG A 166 -19.88 -32.34 -53.92
CA ARG A 166 -19.27 -31.03 -53.68
C ARG A 166 -17.74 -31.06 -53.72
N TYR A 167 -17.13 -32.22 -53.98
CA TYR A 167 -15.68 -32.41 -53.92
C TYR A 167 -14.92 -31.39 -54.76
N ASP A 168 -15.31 -31.22 -56.03
CA ASP A 168 -14.60 -30.34 -56.97
C ASP A 168 -14.75 -28.84 -56.63
N TYR A 169 -15.75 -28.45 -55.84
CA TYR A 169 -15.91 -27.07 -55.34
C TYR A 169 -15.00 -26.78 -54.14
N VAL A 170 -14.68 -27.82 -53.36
CA VAL A 170 -13.91 -27.69 -52.13
C VAL A 170 -12.43 -27.96 -52.38
N TYR A 171 -12.10 -29.01 -53.11
CA TYR A 171 -10.73 -29.47 -53.34
C TYR A 171 -9.89 -28.43 -54.09
N SER A 172 -8.65 -28.27 -53.65
CA SER A 172 -7.63 -27.50 -54.34
C SER A 172 -6.32 -28.28 -54.36
N LYS A 173 -5.70 -28.36 -55.55
CA LYS A 173 -4.40 -29.01 -55.73
C LYS A 173 -3.24 -28.17 -55.18
N ASP A 174 -3.44 -26.86 -55.03
CA ASP A 174 -2.39 -25.90 -54.70
C ASP A 174 -2.25 -25.68 -53.19
N LYS A 175 -3.37 -25.68 -52.45
CA LYS A 175 -3.37 -25.52 -50.98
C LYS A 175 -4.65 -26.07 -50.33
N PRO A 176 -4.56 -26.67 -49.12
CA PRO A 176 -5.75 -27.03 -48.37
C PRO A 176 -6.45 -25.78 -47.82
N LYS A 177 -7.78 -25.84 -47.71
CA LYS A 177 -8.61 -24.74 -47.16
C LYS A 177 -8.66 -24.78 -45.64
N ALA A 178 -8.63 -25.96 -45.04
CA ALA A 178 -8.67 -26.18 -43.60
C ALA A 178 -7.93 -27.47 -43.24
N PRO A 179 -6.59 -27.45 -43.10
CA PRO A 179 -5.80 -28.61 -42.64
C PRO A 179 -6.09 -29.04 -41.19
N TYR A 180 -6.64 -28.14 -40.36
CA TYR A 180 -6.92 -28.36 -38.96
C TYR A 180 -8.43 -28.29 -38.66
N VAL A 181 -8.91 -29.06 -37.69
CA VAL A 181 -10.33 -29.14 -37.30
C VAL A 181 -10.86 -27.78 -36.89
N GLN A 182 -10.09 -27.00 -36.12
CA GLN A 182 -10.44 -25.64 -35.70
C GLN A 182 -10.71 -24.72 -36.90
N TRP A 183 -10.04 -24.93 -38.03
CA TRP A 183 -10.20 -24.13 -39.26
C TRP A 183 -11.38 -24.58 -40.13
N LEU A 184 -12.14 -25.60 -39.70
CA LEU A 184 -13.45 -25.89 -40.30
C LEU A 184 -14.48 -24.81 -39.94
N GLY A 185 -14.28 -24.05 -38.85
CA GLY A 185 -15.05 -22.85 -38.57
C GLY A 185 -14.53 -21.67 -39.41
N ILE A 186 -15.41 -21.04 -40.20
CA ILE A 186 -15.05 -19.91 -41.07
C ILE A 186 -14.49 -18.73 -40.26
N GLN A 187 -15.00 -18.52 -39.04
CA GLN A 187 -14.59 -17.42 -38.16
C GLN A 187 -13.17 -17.63 -37.60
N GLU A 188 -12.78 -18.89 -37.36
CA GLU A 188 -11.50 -19.25 -36.75
C GLU A 188 -10.42 -19.62 -37.78
N ASN A 189 -10.79 -19.75 -39.06
CA ASN A 189 -9.85 -19.98 -40.14
C ASN A 189 -9.20 -18.64 -40.57
N PRO A 190 -7.86 -18.54 -40.61
CA PRO A 190 -7.14 -17.31 -40.99
C PRO A 190 -7.43 -16.84 -42.43
N TYR A 191 -7.97 -17.71 -43.28
CA TYR A 191 -8.34 -17.38 -44.65
C TYR A 191 -9.84 -17.10 -44.83
N HIS A 192 -10.62 -17.10 -43.74
CA HIS A 192 -12.09 -16.97 -43.75
C HIS A 192 -12.77 -17.98 -44.70
N GLN A 193 -12.20 -19.17 -44.79
CA GLN A 193 -12.74 -20.33 -45.51
C GLN A 193 -13.09 -21.41 -44.48
N GLY A 194 -14.02 -22.31 -44.77
CA GLY A 194 -14.38 -23.32 -43.78
C GLY A 194 -15.67 -24.05 -44.12
N TRP A 195 -15.91 -25.11 -43.36
CA TRP A 195 -17.11 -25.94 -43.45
C TRP A 195 -18.35 -25.23 -42.90
N ALA A 196 -18.23 -24.55 -41.75
CA ALA A 196 -19.35 -24.00 -41.02
C ALA A 196 -19.17 -22.51 -40.70
N ALA A 197 -20.25 -21.74 -40.84
CA ALA A 197 -20.27 -20.31 -40.51
C ALA A 197 -20.37 -20.03 -39.00
N ALA A 198 -20.81 -21.01 -38.21
CA ALA A 198 -20.94 -20.88 -36.77
C ALA A 198 -19.57 -20.68 -36.10
N SER A 199 -19.49 -19.71 -35.18
CA SER A 199 -18.28 -19.51 -34.39
C SER A 199 -18.03 -20.71 -33.48
N ARG A 200 -16.75 -21.02 -33.28
CA ARG A 200 -16.21 -22.11 -32.47
C ARG A 200 -16.66 -23.50 -32.93
N TYR A 201 -17.07 -23.66 -34.19
CA TYR A 201 -17.47 -24.97 -34.72
C TYR A 201 -16.35 -26.00 -34.55
N GLY A 202 -15.15 -25.71 -35.07
CA GLY A 202 -14.03 -26.64 -34.99
C GLY A 202 -13.52 -26.88 -33.57
N TYR A 203 -13.49 -25.83 -32.74
CA TYR A 203 -13.18 -25.98 -31.30
C TYR A 203 -14.19 -26.86 -30.57
N THR A 204 -15.47 -26.75 -30.91
CA THR A 204 -16.51 -27.62 -30.33
C THR A 204 -16.27 -29.09 -30.66
N LEU A 205 -15.91 -29.41 -31.91
CA LEU A 205 -15.57 -30.78 -32.30
C LEU A 205 -14.40 -31.34 -31.48
N VAL A 206 -13.37 -30.53 -31.27
CA VAL A 206 -12.18 -30.93 -30.51
C VAL A 206 -12.49 -31.06 -29.01
N ASP A 207 -13.02 -30.00 -28.41
CA ASP A 207 -13.10 -29.85 -26.95
C ASP A 207 -14.21 -30.70 -26.32
N ARG A 208 -15.30 -30.95 -27.06
CA ARG A 208 -16.49 -31.63 -26.56
C ARG A 208 -16.64 -33.05 -27.12
N TYR A 209 -16.36 -33.26 -28.40
CA TYR A 209 -16.62 -34.55 -29.04
C TYR A 209 -15.39 -35.45 -29.07
N ILE A 210 -14.29 -35.00 -29.69
CA ILE A 210 -13.06 -35.79 -29.84
C ILE A 210 -12.46 -36.10 -28.47
N ALA A 211 -12.35 -35.09 -27.59
CA ALA A 211 -11.73 -35.30 -26.29
C ALA A 211 -12.55 -36.23 -25.38
N GLU A 212 -13.88 -36.11 -25.37
CA GLU A 212 -14.73 -37.02 -24.60
C GLU A 212 -14.64 -38.46 -25.13
N MET A 213 -14.67 -38.62 -26.46
CA MET A 213 -14.54 -39.94 -27.11
C MET A 213 -13.21 -40.63 -26.81
N LEU A 214 -12.13 -39.84 -26.66
CA LEU A 214 -10.81 -40.35 -26.32
C LEU A 214 -10.57 -40.45 -24.79
N GLY A 215 -11.50 -39.97 -23.96
CA GLY A 215 -11.35 -39.96 -22.49
C GLY A 215 -10.28 -38.99 -21.98
N ILE A 216 -10.04 -37.89 -22.71
CA ILE A 216 -8.99 -36.91 -22.41
C ILE A 216 -9.62 -35.64 -21.83
N SER A 217 -9.03 -35.12 -20.74
CA SER A 217 -9.41 -33.80 -20.17
C SER A 217 -8.86 -32.67 -21.04
N THR A 218 -9.71 -31.72 -21.43
CA THR A 218 -9.38 -30.56 -22.30
C THR A 218 -9.02 -29.29 -21.53
N PHE A 219 -8.95 -29.38 -20.20
CA PHE A 219 -8.65 -28.22 -19.38
C PHE A 219 -7.16 -27.87 -19.44
N SER A 220 -6.83 -26.78 -20.11
CA SER A 220 -5.46 -26.29 -20.28
C SER A 220 -4.91 -25.70 -18.98
N THR A 221 -3.62 -25.95 -18.73
CA THR A 221 -2.83 -25.25 -17.71
C THR A 221 -2.10 -24.03 -18.29
N TRP A 222 -2.21 -23.78 -19.59
CA TRP A 222 -1.61 -22.64 -20.27
C TRP A 222 -2.60 -21.49 -20.40
N TYR A 223 -2.12 -20.28 -20.11
CA TYR A 223 -2.89 -19.05 -20.31
C TYR A 223 -1.93 -17.91 -20.66
N ASN A 224 -2.21 -17.16 -21.74
CA ASN A 224 -1.38 -16.06 -22.23
C ASN A 224 0.13 -16.39 -22.33
N GLY A 225 0.45 -17.59 -22.83
CA GLY A 225 1.85 -18.01 -23.04
C GLY A 225 2.59 -18.46 -21.77
N LEU A 226 1.93 -18.52 -20.61
CA LEU A 226 2.50 -19.03 -19.37
C LEU A 226 1.86 -20.36 -18.96
N ASN A 227 2.67 -21.29 -18.47
CA ASN A 227 2.22 -22.58 -17.96
C ASN A 227 2.04 -22.55 -16.43
N TYR A 228 0.81 -22.72 -15.97
CA TYR A 228 0.42 -22.70 -14.56
C TYR A 228 0.42 -24.09 -13.90
N ALA A 229 0.81 -25.16 -14.60
CA ALA A 229 0.74 -26.53 -14.09
C ALA A 229 1.44 -26.75 -12.73
N ALA A 230 2.44 -25.93 -12.40
CA ALA A 230 3.14 -25.99 -11.11
C ALA A 230 2.23 -25.64 -9.92
N VAL A 231 1.17 -24.86 -10.13
CA VAL A 231 0.29 -24.34 -9.07
C VAL A 231 -1.21 -24.54 -9.36
N TYR A 232 -1.56 -25.00 -10.56
CA TYR A 232 -2.94 -25.15 -11.03
C TYR A 232 -3.13 -26.51 -11.71
N GLU A 233 -4.10 -27.27 -11.21
CA GLU A 233 -4.59 -28.52 -11.77
C GLU A 233 -6.12 -28.38 -11.92
N PRO A 234 -6.66 -28.38 -13.16
CA PRO A 234 -8.06 -28.06 -13.37
C PRO A 234 -9.04 -28.98 -12.63
N GLY A 235 -8.77 -30.28 -12.61
CA GLY A 235 -9.59 -31.26 -11.90
C GLY A 235 -9.60 -31.01 -10.40
N TYR A 236 -8.42 -30.78 -9.82
CA TYR A 236 -8.28 -30.43 -8.41
C TYR A 236 -9.03 -29.13 -8.10
N TYR A 237 -8.78 -28.06 -8.87
CA TYR A 237 -9.40 -26.75 -8.63
C TYR A 237 -10.93 -26.83 -8.73
N LYS A 238 -11.46 -27.57 -9.70
CA LYS A 238 -12.90 -27.79 -9.90
C LYS A 238 -13.56 -28.49 -8.70
N ILE A 239 -12.88 -29.46 -8.09
CA ILE A 239 -13.39 -30.22 -6.95
C ILE A 239 -13.29 -29.41 -5.65
N HIS A 240 -12.16 -28.73 -5.43
CA HIS A 240 -11.86 -28.07 -4.16
C HIS A 240 -12.39 -26.62 -4.09
N ASN A 241 -12.87 -26.07 -5.21
CA ASN A 241 -13.47 -24.74 -5.28
C ASN A 241 -14.85 -24.83 -5.96
N PRO A 242 -15.85 -25.45 -5.28
CA PRO A 242 -17.15 -25.77 -5.88
C PRO A 242 -17.96 -24.52 -6.29
N ASP A 243 -17.72 -23.39 -5.64
CA ASP A 243 -18.26 -22.08 -6.01
C ASP A 243 -17.73 -21.61 -7.37
N ALA A 244 -16.40 -21.62 -7.55
CA ALA A 244 -15.77 -21.26 -8.82
C ALA A 244 -16.11 -22.27 -9.92
N SER A 245 -16.21 -23.56 -9.58
CA SER A 245 -16.63 -24.62 -10.48
C SER A 245 -18.06 -24.40 -11.00
N ARG A 246 -19.00 -24.02 -10.12
CA ARG A 246 -20.39 -23.74 -10.53
C ARG A 246 -20.49 -22.52 -11.45
N ALA A 247 -19.70 -21.48 -11.20
CA ALA A 247 -19.73 -20.26 -11.99
C ALA A 247 -18.92 -20.32 -13.30
N PHE A 248 -17.81 -21.06 -13.31
CA PHE A 248 -16.81 -20.99 -14.39
C PHE A 248 -16.35 -22.36 -14.92
N GLY A 249 -16.76 -23.47 -14.30
CA GLY A 249 -16.27 -24.84 -14.58
C GLY A 249 -16.87 -25.53 -15.81
N GLY A 250 -17.68 -24.81 -16.60
CA GLY A 250 -18.20 -25.26 -17.90
C GLY A 250 -17.23 -25.06 -19.07
N ASN A 251 -16.16 -24.28 -18.88
CA ASN A 251 -15.12 -24.05 -19.89
C ASN A 251 -13.74 -23.96 -19.22
N SER A 252 -12.74 -24.61 -19.82
CA SER A 252 -11.31 -24.52 -19.46
C SER A 252 -10.82 -23.09 -19.26
N ASP A 253 -11.03 -22.24 -20.26
CA ASP A 253 -10.49 -20.88 -20.27
C ASP A 253 -11.10 -20.03 -19.16
N SER A 254 -12.38 -20.27 -18.83
CA SER A 254 -13.06 -19.55 -17.76
C SER A 254 -12.55 -19.95 -16.38
N LEU A 255 -12.27 -21.24 -16.17
CA LEU A 255 -11.82 -21.74 -14.88
C LEU A 255 -10.39 -21.28 -14.55
N ILE A 256 -9.46 -21.35 -15.51
CA ILE A 256 -8.09 -20.86 -15.30
C ILE A 256 -8.04 -19.33 -15.20
N ARG A 257 -8.84 -18.60 -16.00
CA ARG A 257 -8.95 -17.14 -15.89
C ARG A 257 -9.48 -16.71 -14.52
N HIS A 258 -10.46 -17.43 -13.98
CA HIS A 258 -10.92 -17.18 -12.62
C HIS A 258 -9.80 -17.38 -11.59
N PHE A 259 -9.06 -18.48 -11.68
CA PHE A 259 -7.93 -18.72 -10.77
C PHE A 259 -6.88 -17.60 -10.85
N ILE A 260 -6.50 -17.16 -12.06
CA ILE A 260 -5.49 -16.11 -12.26
C ILE A 260 -5.95 -14.74 -11.77
N ASN A 261 -7.22 -14.40 -11.97
CA ASN A 261 -7.76 -13.07 -11.66
C ASN A 261 -8.26 -12.93 -10.23
N ASN A 262 -8.69 -14.03 -9.61
CA ASN A 262 -9.33 -14.02 -8.28
C ASN A 262 -8.69 -15.06 -7.35
N GLY A 263 -8.58 -16.31 -7.80
CA GLY A 263 -8.14 -17.41 -6.95
C GLY A 263 -6.76 -17.22 -6.34
N MET A 264 -5.79 -16.69 -7.10
CA MET A 264 -4.45 -16.40 -6.60
C MET A 264 -4.45 -15.32 -5.51
N SER A 265 -5.22 -14.24 -5.68
CA SER A 265 -5.33 -13.17 -4.66
C SER A 265 -6.13 -13.61 -3.44
N GLU A 266 -7.07 -14.54 -3.60
CA GLU A 266 -7.82 -15.14 -2.49
C GLU A 266 -7.04 -16.24 -1.75
N GLY A 267 -5.91 -16.67 -2.30
CA GLY A 267 -5.10 -17.76 -1.75
C GLY A 267 -5.73 -19.14 -1.91
N ARG A 268 -6.50 -19.37 -2.98
CA ARG A 268 -7.14 -20.66 -3.28
C ARG A 268 -6.12 -21.70 -3.72
N GLN A 269 -6.13 -22.85 -3.06
CA GLN A 269 -5.35 -24.00 -3.49
C GLN A 269 -5.93 -24.58 -4.78
N ALA A 270 -5.09 -24.71 -5.80
CA ALA A 270 -5.50 -25.15 -7.13
C ALA A 270 -4.80 -26.40 -7.65
N ASN A 271 -3.85 -26.96 -6.91
CA ASN A 271 -3.38 -28.32 -7.10
C ASN A 271 -2.98 -28.94 -5.75
N ALA A 272 -2.77 -30.26 -5.73
CA ALA A 272 -2.37 -30.97 -4.51
C ALA A 272 -0.92 -30.72 -4.07
N SER A 273 -0.06 -30.18 -4.96
CA SER A 273 1.38 -30.06 -4.74
C SER A 273 1.86 -28.65 -4.35
N PHE A 274 0.94 -27.68 -4.24
CA PHE A 274 1.25 -26.31 -3.89
C PHE A 274 0.14 -25.69 -3.04
N ASP A 275 0.48 -25.27 -1.83
CA ASP A 275 -0.34 -24.41 -0.97
C ASP A 275 0.39 -23.08 -0.75
N VAL A 276 -0.20 -21.99 -1.24
CA VAL A 276 0.40 -20.66 -1.14
C VAL A 276 0.61 -20.22 0.31
N LYS A 277 -0.27 -20.62 1.24
CA LYS A 277 -0.15 -20.25 2.65
C LYS A 277 1.02 -20.99 3.29
N ALA A 278 1.15 -22.29 3.01
CA ALA A 278 2.31 -23.06 3.45
C ALA A 278 3.62 -22.50 2.87
N TYR A 279 3.61 -22.14 1.59
CA TYR A 279 4.76 -21.53 0.92
C TYR A 279 5.15 -20.17 1.52
N MET A 280 4.18 -19.30 1.76
CA MET A 280 4.35 -18.01 2.44
C MET A 280 4.88 -18.20 3.88
N ASN A 281 4.29 -19.10 4.64
CA ASN A 281 4.69 -19.37 6.02
C ASN A 281 6.13 -19.88 6.11
N ARG A 282 6.58 -20.70 5.16
CA ARG A 282 7.92 -21.28 5.19
C ARG A 282 9.03 -20.28 4.88
N TYR A 283 8.81 -19.38 3.91
CA TYR A 283 9.89 -18.62 3.29
C TYR A 283 9.85 -17.14 3.67
N VAL A 284 10.66 -16.77 4.66
CA VAL A 284 10.77 -15.38 5.17
C VAL A 284 11.33 -14.41 4.14
N ASP A 285 12.17 -14.88 3.22
CA ASP A 285 12.68 -14.08 2.10
C ASP A 285 11.53 -13.66 1.18
N LEU A 286 10.58 -14.57 0.90
CA LEU A 286 9.40 -14.25 0.10
C LEU A 286 8.43 -13.35 0.85
N ARG A 287 8.23 -13.54 2.16
CA ARG A 287 7.43 -12.60 2.96
C ARG A 287 7.99 -11.19 2.96
N ASN A 288 9.31 -11.04 3.06
CA ASN A 288 9.97 -9.74 2.94
C ASN A 288 9.88 -9.14 1.53
N ALA A 289 9.84 -9.98 0.49
CA ALA A 289 9.78 -9.52 -0.90
C ALA A 289 8.36 -9.15 -1.35
N PHE A 290 7.37 -9.96 -0.99
CA PHE A 290 6.01 -9.90 -1.54
C PHE A 290 4.97 -9.40 -0.54
N GLY A 291 5.24 -9.47 0.76
CA GLY A 291 4.26 -9.11 1.79
C GLY A 291 2.96 -9.90 1.61
N ASP A 292 1.84 -9.19 1.52
CA ASP A 292 0.49 -9.76 1.34
C ASP A 292 0.09 -10.00 -0.12
N ASP A 293 0.97 -9.75 -1.09
CA ASP A 293 0.70 -10.06 -2.49
C ASP A 293 0.81 -11.58 -2.75
N LEU A 294 -0.25 -12.31 -2.42
CA LEU A 294 -0.35 -13.76 -2.60
C LEU A 294 -0.05 -14.18 -4.05
N LYS A 295 -0.43 -13.36 -5.05
CA LYS A 295 -0.19 -13.67 -6.46
C LYS A 295 1.30 -13.78 -6.78
N SER A 296 2.12 -12.91 -6.20
CA SER A 296 3.58 -12.98 -6.38
C SER A 296 4.19 -14.29 -5.86
N TYR A 297 3.62 -14.92 -4.82
CA TYR A 297 4.08 -16.23 -4.36
C TYR A 297 3.81 -17.34 -5.38
N TYR A 298 2.61 -17.35 -6.00
CA TYR A 298 2.30 -18.29 -7.10
C TYR A 298 3.28 -18.09 -8.26
N MET A 299 3.47 -16.85 -8.68
CA MET A 299 4.33 -16.50 -9.81
C MET A 299 5.80 -16.85 -9.53
N HIS A 300 6.28 -16.61 -8.31
CA HIS A 300 7.61 -17.04 -7.90
C HIS A 300 7.76 -18.55 -8.00
N TYR A 301 6.78 -19.33 -7.52
CA TYR A 301 6.88 -20.78 -7.58
C TYR A 301 6.91 -21.32 -9.01
N ILE A 302 6.09 -20.76 -9.90
CA ILE A 302 6.07 -21.07 -11.34
C ILE A 302 7.44 -20.78 -11.98
N ASN A 303 8.00 -19.60 -11.73
CA ASN A 303 9.20 -19.13 -12.43
C ASN A 303 10.51 -19.73 -11.88
N SER A 304 10.57 -19.90 -10.56
CA SER A 304 11.82 -20.19 -9.83
C SER A 304 11.65 -21.25 -8.73
N GLY A 305 10.64 -21.12 -7.87
CA GLY A 305 10.54 -21.93 -6.64
C GLY A 305 10.53 -23.44 -6.87
N LYS A 306 9.89 -23.92 -7.93
CA LYS A 306 9.94 -25.33 -8.32
C LYS A 306 11.34 -25.79 -8.75
N LYS A 307 12.09 -24.95 -9.48
CA LYS A 307 13.48 -25.24 -9.91
C LYS A 307 14.46 -25.20 -8.74
N GLU A 308 14.18 -24.36 -7.75
CA GLU A 308 14.93 -24.25 -6.50
C GLU A 308 14.64 -25.39 -5.51
N ASN A 309 13.75 -26.33 -5.87
CA ASN A 309 13.29 -27.41 -4.98
C ASN A 309 12.67 -26.90 -3.68
N ARG A 310 12.00 -25.74 -3.70
CA ARG A 310 11.33 -25.21 -2.52
C ARG A 310 10.08 -26.03 -2.18
N ASN A 311 9.89 -26.35 -0.90
CA ASN A 311 8.72 -27.07 -0.39
C ASN A 311 7.55 -26.09 -0.19
N ALA A 312 6.42 -26.35 -0.88
CA ALA A 312 5.22 -25.52 -0.83
C ALA A 312 4.04 -26.15 -0.09
N LEU A 313 4.26 -27.20 0.69
CA LEU A 313 3.21 -27.92 1.43
C LEU A 313 3.48 -27.92 2.94
N ASP A 314 2.52 -28.36 3.75
CA ASP A 314 2.71 -28.73 5.15
C ASP A 314 3.45 -27.69 6.02
N CYS A 315 3.03 -26.42 5.94
CA CYS A 315 3.55 -25.35 6.80
C CYS A 315 2.41 -24.54 7.43
N PRO A 316 1.71 -25.09 8.43
CA PRO A 316 0.59 -24.40 9.05
C PRO A 316 1.01 -23.15 9.82
N THR A 317 2.28 -23.08 10.24
CA THR A 317 2.83 -21.98 11.02
C THR A 317 4.03 -21.34 10.33
N ARG A 318 4.17 -20.04 10.56
CA ARG A 318 5.29 -19.22 10.10
C ARG A 318 6.64 -19.78 10.59
N GLN A 319 7.60 -19.85 9.69
CA GLN A 319 8.98 -20.25 9.94
C GLN A 319 9.94 -19.06 9.77
N GLY A 320 11.07 -19.09 10.48
CA GLY A 320 12.05 -18.00 10.53
C GLY A 320 11.63 -16.82 11.41
N GLY A 321 12.43 -15.75 11.43
CA GLY A 321 12.10 -14.50 12.13
C GLY A 321 10.98 -13.71 11.43
N GLY A 322 10.38 -12.74 12.12
CA GLY A 322 9.35 -11.90 11.51
C GLY A 322 9.90 -10.98 10.41
N VAL A 323 9.06 -10.60 9.45
CA VAL A 323 9.46 -9.66 8.39
C VAL A 323 9.94 -8.32 8.95
N THR A 324 10.95 -7.75 8.29
CA THR A 324 11.46 -6.41 8.60
C THR A 324 11.38 -5.46 7.42
N LYS A 325 11.06 -5.98 6.22
CA LYS A 325 10.98 -5.21 4.99
C LYS A 325 9.54 -5.04 4.56
N TYR A 326 9.20 -3.83 4.14
CA TYR A 326 7.90 -3.53 3.57
C TYR A 326 8.04 -2.43 2.52
N ALA A 327 7.41 -2.60 1.36
CA ALA A 327 7.46 -1.67 0.23
C ALA A 327 8.90 -1.20 -0.13
N GLY A 328 9.86 -2.14 -0.13
CA GLY A 328 11.26 -1.87 -0.47
C GLY A 328 12.09 -1.18 0.63
N LYS A 329 11.51 -0.84 1.78
CA LYS A 329 12.24 -0.26 2.93
C LYS A 329 12.48 -1.30 4.02
N ASP A 330 13.68 -1.27 4.60
CA ASP A 330 14.08 -2.13 5.73
C ASP A 330 13.93 -1.38 7.06
N TYR A 331 13.09 -1.91 7.95
CA TYR A 331 12.78 -1.35 9.26
C TYR A 331 13.55 -2.02 10.40
N SER A 332 14.41 -3.00 10.12
CA SER A 332 15.16 -3.78 11.14
C SER A 332 15.96 -2.94 12.12
N ALA A 333 16.35 -1.71 11.75
CA ALA A 333 17.05 -0.77 12.62
C ALA A 333 16.19 -0.29 13.80
N VAL A 334 14.87 -0.29 13.67
CA VAL A 334 13.92 0.23 14.68
C VAL A 334 12.81 -0.76 15.04
N TYR A 335 12.76 -1.91 14.36
CA TYR A 335 11.69 -2.89 14.49
C TYR A 335 12.26 -4.31 14.58
N ASN A 336 11.78 -5.06 15.56
CA ASN A 336 11.96 -6.49 15.70
C ASN A 336 10.58 -7.09 16.03
N TYR A 337 10.11 -8.04 15.22
CA TYR A 337 8.77 -8.60 15.34
C TYR A 337 8.53 -9.19 16.73
N GLU A 338 9.41 -10.05 17.20
CA GLU A 338 9.28 -10.77 18.48
C GLU A 338 9.22 -9.78 19.65
N TYR A 339 10.10 -8.78 19.66
CA TYR A 339 10.10 -7.71 20.65
C TYR A 339 8.81 -6.89 20.60
N TYR A 340 8.36 -6.54 19.39
CA TYR A 340 7.19 -5.68 19.23
C TYR A 340 5.92 -6.36 19.72
N ILE A 341 5.66 -7.62 19.35
CA ILE A 341 4.48 -8.34 19.83
C ILE A 341 4.54 -8.66 21.32
N GLN A 342 5.74 -8.86 21.88
CA GLN A 342 5.93 -9.12 23.31
C GLN A 342 5.58 -7.89 24.14
N ASN A 343 5.95 -6.70 23.67
CA ASN A 343 5.70 -5.43 24.36
C ASN A 343 4.35 -4.79 24.01
N ASN A 344 3.62 -5.35 23.04
CA ASN A 344 2.32 -4.83 22.58
C ASN A 344 1.30 -5.98 22.44
N PRO A 345 0.76 -6.50 23.56
CA PRO A 345 -0.19 -7.62 23.55
C PRO A 345 -1.47 -7.33 22.76
N ASP A 346 -1.90 -6.07 22.68
CA ASP A 346 -3.02 -5.62 21.86
C ASP A 346 -2.80 -5.92 20.37
N VAL A 347 -1.60 -5.64 19.87
CA VAL A 347 -1.20 -5.92 18.48
C VAL A 347 -1.13 -7.43 18.24
N LYS A 348 -0.55 -8.18 19.19
CA LYS A 348 -0.50 -9.65 19.12
C LYS A 348 -1.91 -10.27 19.07
N ASN A 349 -2.83 -9.77 19.88
CA ASN A 349 -4.20 -10.27 19.92
C ASN A 349 -4.97 -9.94 18.63
N ALA A 350 -4.72 -8.75 18.05
CA ALA A 350 -5.37 -8.32 16.82
C ALA A 350 -4.91 -9.10 15.58
N PHE A 351 -3.60 -9.33 15.43
CA PHE A 351 -3.02 -9.88 14.20
C PHE A 351 -2.48 -11.32 14.34
N LYS A 352 -2.44 -11.86 15.56
CA LYS A 352 -1.94 -13.21 15.87
C LYS A 352 -0.50 -13.39 15.34
N ASP A 353 -0.29 -14.33 14.44
CA ASP A 353 1.01 -14.69 13.87
C ASP A 353 1.28 -14.05 12.49
N ASP A 354 0.43 -13.11 12.05
CA ASP A 354 0.60 -12.37 10.79
C ASP A 354 1.69 -11.29 10.94
N ASP A 355 2.94 -11.69 10.70
CA ASP A 355 4.11 -10.80 10.81
C ASP A 355 4.05 -9.60 9.86
N ILE A 356 3.45 -9.77 8.68
CA ILE A 356 3.26 -8.69 7.70
C ILE A 356 2.26 -7.66 8.23
N ALA A 357 1.11 -8.08 8.75
CA ALA A 357 0.12 -7.17 9.34
C ALA A 357 0.67 -6.45 10.58
N VAL A 358 1.45 -7.16 11.41
CA VAL A 358 2.11 -6.56 12.58
C VAL A 358 3.13 -5.49 12.15
N LEU A 359 3.94 -5.74 11.10
CA LEU A 359 4.85 -4.73 10.57
C LEU A 359 4.08 -3.53 9.99
N LYS A 360 3.01 -3.76 9.22
CA LYS A 360 2.13 -2.67 8.72
C LYS A 360 1.56 -1.84 9.86
N HIS A 361 1.12 -2.48 10.94
CA HIS A 361 0.63 -1.78 12.12
C HIS A 361 1.72 -0.88 12.73
N PHE A 362 2.94 -1.41 12.94
CA PHE A 362 4.04 -0.59 13.42
C PHE A 362 4.29 0.62 12.51
N ILE A 363 4.25 0.41 11.19
CA ILE A 363 4.50 1.47 10.23
C ILE A 363 3.43 2.57 10.25
N ASN A 364 2.16 2.17 10.27
CA ASN A 364 1.04 3.11 10.11
C ASN A 364 0.60 3.76 11.42
N ASN A 365 0.78 3.06 12.54
CA ASN A 365 0.28 3.44 13.86
C ASN A 365 1.40 3.48 14.89
N GLY A 366 2.16 2.39 15.03
CA GLY A 366 3.17 2.26 16.09
C GLY A 366 4.21 3.39 16.11
N MET A 367 4.72 3.80 14.95
CA MET A 367 5.65 4.93 14.84
C MET A 367 5.01 6.28 15.22
N LYS A 368 3.72 6.49 14.93
CA LYS A 368 2.98 7.72 15.30
C LYS A 368 2.63 7.75 16.78
N GLU A 369 2.38 6.59 17.37
CA GLU A 369 2.13 6.43 18.80
C GLU A 369 3.44 6.54 19.59
N GLY A 370 4.57 6.21 18.97
CA GLY A 370 5.89 6.18 19.60
C GLY A 370 6.16 4.85 20.32
N ARG A 371 5.57 3.76 19.83
CA ARG A 371 5.73 2.43 20.42
C ARG A 371 7.18 1.95 20.28
N LYS A 372 7.66 1.30 21.34
CA LYS A 372 8.97 0.65 21.34
C LYS A 372 8.88 -0.68 20.61
N ALA A 373 9.54 -0.77 19.46
CA ALA A 373 9.48 -1.95 18.60
C ALA A 373 10.81 -2.68 18.44
N SER A 374 11.87 -2.19 19.06
CA SER A 374 13.17 -2.83 19.07
C SER A 374 13.87 -2.57 20.41
N PRO A 375 14.65 -3.52 20.94
CA PRO A 375 15.47 -3.27 22.12
C PRO A 375 16.58 -2.23 21.85
N ASN A 376 16.97 -2.06 20.59
CA ASN A 376 18.10 -1.21 20.18
C ASN A 376 17.68 0.19 19.73
N PHE A 377 16.39 0.52 19.77
CA PHE A 377 15.88 1.84 19.43
C PHE A 377 14.77 2.26 20.39
N ASP A 378 14.98 3.40 21.05
CA ASP A 378 14.05 4.02 21.96
C ASP A 378 13.78 5.46 21.50
N LEU A 379 12.53 5.74 21.09
CA LEU A 379 12.18 7.04 20.49
C LEU A 379 12.48 8.20 21.45
N VAL A 380 12.18 8.03 22.74
CA VAL A 380 12.41 9.06 23.75
C VAL A 380 13.91 9.35 23.87
N SER A 381 14.73 8.31 23.99
CA SER A 381 16.19 8.45 24.01
C SER A 381 16.72 9.13 22.75
N TYR A 382 16.23 8.72 21.59
CA TYR A 382 16.65 9.30 20.32
C TYR A 382 16.22 10.77 20.17
N LYS A 383 15.01 11.14 20.58
CA LYS A 383 14.56 12.54 20.61
C LYS A 383 15.40 13.38 21.59
N ASN A 384 15.64 12.86 22.79
CA ASN A 384 16.38 13.55 23.84
C ASN A 384 17.85 13.81 23.47
N ALA A 385 18.49 12.88 22.76
CA ALA A 385 19.89 13.01 22.37
C ALA A 385 20.13 14.01 21.22
N ASN A 386 19.10 14.37 20.44
CA ASN A 386 19.26 15.03 19.15
C ASN A 386 18.49 16.35 19.06
N ALA A 387 19.10 17.45 19.50
CA ALA A 387 18.50 18.79 19.51
C ALA A 387 18.14 19.30 18.11
N ASP A 388 18.96 19.01 17.10
CA ASP A 388 18.72 19.32 15.70
C ASP A 388 17.40 18.71 15.21
N LEU A 389 17.14 17.44 15.57
CA LEU A 389 15.91 16.74 15.19
C LEU A 389 14.70 17.26 15.98
N ARG A 390 14.87 17.68 17.24
CA ARG A 390 13.79 18.33 18.00
C ARG A 390 13.31 19.61 17.32
N VAL A 391 14.24 20.43 16.81
CA VAL A 391 13.90 21.62 16.02
C VAL A 391 13.21 21.23 14.71
N ALA A 392 13.78 20.27 13.95
CA ALA A 392 13.30 19.93 12.61
C ALA A 392 11.97 19.17 12.60
N PHE A 393 11.78 18.24 13.53
CA PHE A 393 10.65 17.31 13.53
C PHE A 393 9.61 17.63 14.61
N GLN A 394 9.98 18.39 15.64
CA GLN A 394 9.11 18.74 16.75
C GLN A 394 8.46 17.48 17.34
N ASN A 395 7.14 17.37 17.30
CA ASN A 395 6.37 16.24 17.84
C ASN A 395 5.98 15.19 16.78
N ASP A 396 6.49 15.29 15.54
CA ASP A 396 6.30 14.28 14.51
C ASP A 396 7.20 13.06 14.76
N LYS A 397 6.70 12.13 15.58
CA LYS A 397 7.41 10.93 16.01
C LYS A 397 7.87 10.06 14.83
N GLN A 398 7.05 9.96 13.77
CA GLN A 398 7.36 9.11 12.62
C GLN A 398 8.64 9.56 11.90
N LYS A 399 8.88 10.88 11.81
CA LYS A 399 10.13 11.41 11.23
C LYS A 399 11.38 10.97 11.97
N TYR A 400 11.36 10.84 13.30
CA TYR A 400 12.51 10.36 14.06
C TYR A 400 12.88 8.91 13.72
N TYR A 401 11.90 8.01 13.62
CA TYR A 401 12.14 6.63 13.18
C TYR A 401 12.70 6.58 11.77
N LEU A 402 12.09 7.32 10.84
CA LEU A 402 12.52 7.36 9.45
C LEU A 402 13.91 7.98 9.29
N HIS A 403 14.23 9.00 10.09
CA HIS A 403 15.56 9.61 10.12
C HIS A 403 16.61 8.60 10.59
N TYR A 404 16.35 7.84 11.66
CA TYR A 404 17.32 6.84 12.13
C TYR A 404 17.56 5.73 11.09
N ILE A 405 16.48 5.22 10.46
CA ILE A 405 16.56 4.24 9.38
C ILE A 405 17.43 4.75 8.22
N SER A 406 17.26 6.02 7.85
CA SER A 406 17.88 6.58 6.64
C SER A 406 19.29 7.13 6.88
N TYR A 407 19.54 7.72 8.05
CA TYR A 407 20.76 8.50 8.35
C TYR A 407 21.34 8.17 9.71
N GLY A 408 20.53 8.23 10.77
CA GLY A 408 21.02 8.22 12.15
C GLY A 408 21.88 7.01 12.53
N ARG A 409 21.61 5.84 11.96
CA ARG A 409 22.45 4.64 12.15
C ARG A 409 23.86 4.84 11.59
N ARG A 410 23.99 5.46 10.41
CA ARG A 410 25.29 5.72 9.76
C ARG A 410 26.06 6.83 10.47
N GLU A 411 25.34 7.78 11.05
CA GLU A 411 25.91 8.88 11.84
C GLU A 411 26.35 8.42 13.25
N GLY A 412 26.07 7.18 13.66
CA GLY A 412 26.41 6.67 14.99
C GLY A 412 25.62 7.33 16.13
N ARG A 413 24.43 7.89 15.85
CA ARG A 413 23.62 8.59 16.85
C ARG A 413 23.15 7.64 17.95
N LYS A 414 23.19 8.10 19.21
CA LYS A 414 22.74 7.34 20.39
C LYS A 414 21.23 7.13 20.35
N THR A 415 20.77 5.88 20.51
CA THR A 415 19.35 5.49 20.40
C THR A 415 18.72 4.97 21.68
N THR A 416 19.51 4.76 22.74
CA THR A 416 19.04 4.20 24.01
C THR A 416 19.73 4.87 25.20
N GLY A 417 19.09 4.81 26.38
CA GLY A 417 19.70 5.24 27.65
C GLY A 417 19.88 6.75 27.78
N VAL A 418 19.06 7.56 27.12
CA VAL A 418 19.06 9.02 27.26
C VAL A 418 17.72 9.47 27.83
N THR A 419 17.65 9.58 29.16
CA THR A 419 16.41 9.86 29.89
C THR A 419 16.11 11.35 30.03
N THR A 420 17.12 12.21 29.87
CA THR A 420 17.01 13.67 29.95
C THR A 420 17.42 14.33 28.63
N LEU A 421 16.87 15.52 28.36
CA LEU A 421 17.21 16.30 27.16
C LEU A 421 18.69 16.69 27.18
N LEU A 422 19.42 16.32 26.13
CA LEU A 422 20.78 16.79 25.90
C LEU A 422 20.73 18.06 25.05
N ASN A 423 21.50 19.06 25.46
CA ASN A 423 21.61 20.38 24.83
C ASN A 423 20.23 20.99 24.50
N PRO A 424 19.43 21.37 25.53
CA PRO A 424 18.13 21.99 25.31
C PRO A 424 18.22 23.20 24.38
N VAL A 425 17.21 23.37 23.52
CA VAL A 425 17.23 24.44 22.52
C VAL A 425 17.12 25.82 23.17
N THR A 426 17.96 26.76 22.71
CA THR A 426 17.90 28.18 23.10
C THR A 426 17.63 29.09 21.91
N LYS A 427 17.62 28.53 20.70
CA LYS A 427 17.46 29.28 19.45
C LYS A 427 16.06 29.10 18.88
N TYR A 428 15.45 30.22 18.50
CA TYR A 428 14.14 30.26 17.84
C TYR A 428 14.18 31.30 16.72
N GLU A 429 13.76 30.92 15.51
CA GLU A 429 13.75 31.79 14.32
C GLU A 429 15.09 32.54 14.08
N GLY A 430 16.21 31.82 14.26
CA GLY A 430 17.56 32.36 14.05
C GLY A 430 18.10 33.19 15.22
N LYS A 431 17.29 33.47 16.24
CA LYS A 431 17.69 34.26 17.41
C LYS A 431 18.02 33.39 18.61
N ASP A 432 19.12 33.71 19.30
CA ASP A 432 19.57 33.00 20.51
C ASP A 432 19.09 33.70 21.77
N TYR A 433 18.31 32.98 22.59
CA TYR A 433 17.73 33.49 23.84
C TYR A 433 18.55 33.08 25.07
N SER A 434 19.68 32.38 24.91
CA SER A 434 20.51 31.88 26.01
C SER A 434 21.01 32.94 27.00
N ALA A 435 21.02 34.22 26.62
CA ALA A 435 21.34 35.32 27.53
C ALA A 435 20.32 35.52 28.66
N VAL A 436 19.06 35.15 28.43
CA VAL A 436 17.93 35.34 29.36
C VAL A 436 17.15 34.06 29.65
N TYR A 437 17.48 32.96 28.97
CA TYR A 437 16.75 31.70 29.01
C TYR A 437 17.68 30.51 29.21
N ASN A 438 17.35 29.67 30.18
CA ASN A 438 17.90 28.36 30.43
C ASN A 438 16.72 27.40 30.65
N TYR A 439 16.65 26.32 29.88
CA TYR A 439 15.53 25.39 29.91
C TYR A 439 15.31 24.80 31.32
N ASP A 440 16.34 24.25 31.93
CA ASP A 440 16.26 23.58 33.25
C ASP A 440 15.86 24.56 34.35
N TYR A 441 16.40 25.77 34.32
CA TYR A 441 16.00 26.84 35.23
C TYR A 441 14.53 27.21 35.03
N TYR A 442 14.11 27.42 33.79
CA TYR A 442 12.75 27.88 33.50
C TYR A 442 11.70 26.84 33.91
N ILE A 443 11.89 25.56 33.61
CA ILE A 443 10.92 24.52 34.00
C ILE A 443 10.90 24.27 35.52
N SER A 444 12.04 24.41 36.21
CA SER A 444 12.10 24.21 37.67
C SER A 444 11.40 25.32 38.44
N HIS A 445 11.36 26.54 37.90
CA HIS A 445 10.70 27.70 38.50
C HIS A 445 9.27 27.92 37.99
N ASN A 446 8.85 27.18 36.96
CA ASN A 446 7.53 27.30 36.35
C ASN A 446 6.87 25.91 36.20
N PRO A 447 6.36 25.33 37.30
CA PRO A 447 5.79 23.98 37.29
C PRO A 447 4.58 23.83 36.36
N ASP A 448 3.84 24.92 36.11
CA ASP A 448 2.75 24.99 35.15
C ASP A 448 3.24 24.71 33.72
N VAL A 449 4.36 25.32 33.33
CA VAL A 449 4.98 25.13 32.01
C VAL A 449 5.59 23.74 31.90
N ALA A 450 6.28 23.27 32.94
CA ALA A 450 6.85 21.92 32.97
C ALA A 450 5.77 20.83 32.81
N LYS A 451 4.61 21.02 33.43
CA LYS A 451 3.45 20.13 33.30
C LYS A 451 2.80 20.20 31.92
N ALA A 452 2.74 21.38 31.31
CA ALA A 452 2.15 21.57 29.98
C ALA A 452 3.01 20.97 28.85
N PHE A 453 4.35 20.99 29.00
CA PHE A 453 5.29 20.60 27.94
C PHE A 453 6.35 19.60 28.45
N PRO A 454 5.95 18.38 28.85
CA PRO A 454 6.87 17.40 29.40
C PRO A 454 7.92 16.96 28.36
N ASN A 455 9.21 17.17 28.66
CA ASN A 455 10.34 16.84 27.79
C ASN A 455 10.22 17.44 26.36
N ASP A 456 9.72 18.68 26.25
CA ASP A 456 9.59 19.41 25.00
C ASP A 456 10.20 20.82 25.10
N ASP A 457 11.53 20.90 25.02
CA ASP A 457 12.31 22.14 25.08
C ASP A 457 11.92 23.17 24.02
N VAL A 458 11.55 22.72 22.81
CA VAL A 458 11.10 23.61 21.73
C VAL A 458 9.81 24.33 22.12
N SER A 459 8.83 23.61 22.66
CA SER A 459 7.57 24.21 23.10
C SER A 459 7.75 25.09 24.35
N VAL A 460 8.61 24.69 25.29
CA VAL A 460 8.96 25.51 26.46
C VAL A 460 9.62 26.83 26.05
N LEU A 461 10.55 26.81 25.10
CA LEU A 461 11.18 28.03 24.57
C LEU A 461 10.13 28.93 23.90
N LYS A 462 9.25 28.37 23.06
CA LYS A 462 8.14 29.12 22.44
C LYS A 462 7.23 29.76 23.50
N HIS A 463 6.91 29.03 24.57
CA HIS A 463 6.12 29.57 25.66
C HIS A 463 6.81 30.78 26.31
N PHE A 464 8.09 30.67 26.65
CA PHE A 464 8.83 31.79 27.21
C PHE A 464 8.81 33.02 26.28
N ILE A 465 8.96 32.80 24.97
CA ILE A 465 8.98 33.88 23.96
C ILE A 465 7.61 34.57 23.79
N ASN A 466 6.54 33.80 23.79
CA ASN A 466 5.19 34.28 23.51
C ASN A 466 4.50 34.85 24.76
N TYR A 467 4.77 34.26 25.93
CA TYR A 467 4.07 34.57 27.17
C TYR A 467 5.03 34.96 28.29
N GLY A 468 6.06 34.14 28.54
CA GLY A 468 6.94 34.31 29.71
C GLY A 468 7.59 35.70 29.81
N MET A 469 8.13 36.23 28.70
CA MET A 469 8.71 37.58 28.68
C MET A 469 7.69 38.69 28.97
N SER A 470 6.47 38.56 28.46
CA SER A 470 5.39 39.55 28.68
C SER A 470 4.81 39.46 30.09
N GLU A 471 4.83 38.27 30.68
CA GLU A 471 4.45 38.05 32.09
C GLU A 471 5.55 38.55 33.05
N GLY A 472 6.80 38.59 32.59
CA GLY A 472 7.97 38.96 33.39
C GLY A 472 8.58 37.78 34.15
N ARG A 473 8.40 36.55 33.64
CA ARG A 473 8.96 35.36 34.26
C ARG A 473 10.48 35.34 34.15
N GLN A 474 11.15 34.97 35.23
CA GLN A 474 12.58 34.71 35.20
C GLN A 474 12.85 33.35 34.55
N ALA A 475 13.70 33.31 33.53
CA ALA A 475 14.02 32.10 32.79
C ALA A 475 15.50 31.73 32.81
N SER A 476 16.35 32.50 33.48
CA SER A 476 17.73 32.14 33.75
C SER A 476 18.20 32.78 35.05
N GLU A 477 19.21 32.19 35.68
CA GLU A 477 19.87 32.79 36.84
C GLU A 477 20.60 34.10 36.50
N SER A 478 20.98 34.28 35.23
CA SER A 478 21.79 35.41 34.76
C SER A 478 20.99 36.65 34.36
N PHE A 479 19.66 36.60 34.40
CA PHE A 479 18.80 37.74 34.06
C PHE A 479 17.54 37.74 34.90
N ASP A 480 17.37 38.80 35.69
CA ASP A 480 16.15 39.10 36.44
C ASP A 480 15.57 40.44 35.91
N LEU A 481 14.33 40.40 35.43
CA LEU A 481 13.67 41.57 34.83
C LEU A 481 13.58 42.72 35.82
N ALA A 482 13.24 42.44 37.08
CA ALA A 482 13.08 43.47 38.10
C ALA A 482 14.41 44.16 38.38
N SER A 483 15.49 43.40 38.59
CA SER A 483 16.85 43.93 38.75
C SER A 483 17.27 44.78 37.56
N TYR A 484 17.06 44.28 36.34
CA TYR A 484 17.47 44.99 35.14
C TYR A 484 16.65 46.27 34.92
N LYS A 485 15.36 46.27 35.23
CA LYS A 485 14.51 47.47 35.20
C LYS A 485 14.93 48.47 36.27
N ASN A 486 15.23 48.02 37.49
CA ASN A 486 15.63 48.87 38.61
C ASN A 486 16.99 49.57 38.38
N ALA A 487 17.93 48.88 37.73
CA ALA A 487 19.28 49.38 37.54
C ALA A 487 19.41 50.51 36.49
N TYR A 488 18.47 50.62 35.54
CA TYR A 488 18.68 51.40 34.31
C TYR A 488 17.55 52.37 33.97
N ARG A 489 17.73 53.64 34.35
CA ARG A 489 16.79 54.74 34.06
C ARG A 489 16.54 54.94 32.56
N ASP A 490 17.57 54.84 31.74
CA ASP A 490 17.46 54.98 30.29
C ASP A 490 16.49 53.96 29.69
N LEU A 491 16.50 52.72 30.19
CA LEU A 491 15.56 51.69 29.76
C LEU A 491 14.16 51.92 30.30
N ARG A 492 14.01 52.42 31.54
CA ARG A 492 12.70 52.83 32.07
C ARG A 492 12.07 53.94 31.25
N ASN A 493 12.83 54.96 30.89
CA ASN A 493 12.39 56.02 29.99
C ASN A 493 12.01 55.51 28.60
N ALA A 494 12.81 54.58 28.03
CA ALA A 494 12.58 54.10 26.67
C ALA A 494 11.46 53.05 26.56
N PHE A 495 11.29 52.21 27.57
CA PHE A 495 10.43 51.01 27.49
C PHE A 495 9.23 51.08 28.42
N GLY A 496 9.27 51.89 29.48
CA GLY A 496 8.23 51.97 30.50
C GLY A 496 7.90 50.57 31.06
N ASN A 497 6.65 50.15 30.87
CA ASN A 497 6.13 48.87 31.33
C ASN A 497 6.16 47.74 30.28
N ASP A 498 6.74 47.97 29.10
CA ASP A 498 6.93 46.93 28.09
C ASP A 498 8.06 45.97 28.50
N LYS A 499 7.70 44.97 29.31
CA LYS A 499 8.64 43.97 29.86
C LYS A 499 9.45 43.29 28.78
N LYS A 500 8.84 42.95 27.64
CA LYS A 500 9.49 42.22 26.55
C LYS A 500 10.67 43.02 25.97
N LYS A 501 10.57 44.34 25.87
CA LYS A 501 11.67 45.19 25.40
C LYS A 501 12.92 45.09 26.29
N TYR A 502 12.79 44.94 27.61
CA TYR A 502 13.95 44.76 28.50
C TYR A 502 14.70 43.45 28.22
N TYR A 503 14.00 42.32 28.08
CA TYR A 503 14.61 41.05 27.69
C TYR A 503 15.33 41.17 26.35
N MET A 504 14.65 41.76 25.35
CA MET A 504 15.21 41.90 24.00
C MET A 504 16.41 42.85 23.98
N HIS A 505 16.38 43.93 24.77
CA HIS A 505 17.53 44.81 24.92
C HIS A 505 18.73 44.07 25.51
N TYR A 506 18.54 43.28 26.57
CA TYR A 506 19.65 42.54 27.16
C TYR A 506 20.25 41.50 26.21
N ILE A 507 19.40 40.78 25.46
CA ILE A 507 19.82 39.84 24.41
C ILE A 507 20.65 40.55 23.34
N ASN A 508 20.21 41.71 22.86
CA ASN A 508 20.82 42.39 21.72
C ASN A 508 22.04 43.24 22.08
N ASN A 509 22.02 43.91 23.24
CA ASN A 509 23.01 44.92 23.61
C ASN A 509 23.46 44.80 25.07
N GLY A 510 22.53 44.69 26.02
CA GLY A 510 22.83 44.85 27.45
C GLY A 510 23.89 43.88 27.97
N LYS A 511 23.89 42.62 27.49
CA LYS A 511 24.92 41.65 27.85
C LYS A 511 26.31 42.05 27.34
N SER A 512 26.42 42.55 26.10
CA SER A 512 27.69 43.03 25.54
C SER A 512 28.15 44.38 26.11
N GLU A 513 27.21 45.21 26.56
CA GLU A 513 27.50 46.46 27.28
C GLU A 513 27.99 46.22 28.72
N GLY A 514 27.94 44.97 29.21
CA GLY A 514 28.32 44.63 30.59
C GLY A 514 27.31 45.10 31.64
N ARG A 515 26.05 45.31 31.24
CA ARG A 515 25.01 45.76 32.16
C ARG A 515 24.68 44.67 33.20
N LYS A 516 24.55 45.07 34.46
CA LYS A 516 24.15 44.25 35.61
C LYS A 516 22.67 43.86 35.49
N ALA A 517 22.40 42.57 35.31
CA ALA A 517 21.05 42.05 35.11
C ALA A 517 20.44 41.33 36.32
N THR A 518 21.14 41.28 37.46
CA THR A 518 20.69 40.59 38.67
C THR A 518 21.14 41.31 39.93
N GLY A 519 20.46 41.08 41.04
CA GLY A 519 20.87 41.56 42.37
C GLY A 519 20.74 43.07 42.56
N VAL A 520 19.79 43.72 41.85
CA VAL A 520 19.42 45.13 42.10
C VAL A 520 18.00 45.16 42.66
N THR A 521 17.90 45.27 43.98
CA THR A 521 16.63 45.13 44.70
C THR A 521 15.87 46.45 44.86
N SER A 522 16.56 47.58 44.78
CA SER A 522 15.99 48.93 44.85
C SER A 522 16.22 49.67 43.54
N LEU A 523 15.25 50.49 43.17
CA LEU A 523 15.34 51.37 42.01
C LEU A 523 16.54 52.33 42.15
N GLN A 524 17.31 52.48 41.06
CA GLN A 524 18.48 53.36 40.98
C GLN A 524 18.22 54.46 39.97
N ASP A 525 18.59 55.70 40.30
CA ASP A 525 18.43 56.88 39.44
C ASP A 525 16.99 57.07 38.96
N GLY A 526 16.05 57.44 39.84
CA GLY A 526 14.64 57.59 39.47
C GLY A 526 14.37 58.57 38.33
N VAL A 527 13.28 58.35 37.59
CA VAL A 527 12.83 59.27 36.54
C VAL A 527 12.51 60.66 37.12
N THR A 528 12.90 61.71 36.39
CA THR A 528 12.57 63.11 36.72
C THR A 528 11.65 63.74 35.68
N THR A 529 11.42 63.07 34.55
CA THR A 529 10.60 63.60 33.45
C THR A 529 9.23 62.94 33.44
N LEU A 530 8.17 63.75 33.38
CA LEU A 530 6.79 63.29 33.22
C LEU A 530 6.09 64.15 32.18
N ASP A 531 5.40 63.51 31.22
CA ASP A 531 4.64 64.18 30.16
C ASP A 531 5.44 65.29 29.42
N GLY A 532 6.75 65.05 29.23
CA GLY A 532 7.66 65.96 28.52
C GLY A 532 8.25 67.10 29.38
N VAL A 533 7.92 67.16 30.67
CA VAL A 533 8.44 68.17 31.61
C VAL A 533 9.49 67.53 32.51
N ASP A 534 10.69 68.10 32.59
CA ASP A 534 11.75 67.67 33.53
C ASP A 534 11.60 68.38 34.87
N TYR A 535 11.32 67.63 35.93
CA TYR A 535 11.13 68.11 37.29
C TYR A 535 12.42 68.08 38.12
N SER A 536 13.57 67.79 37.52
CA SER A 536 14.85 67.58 38.24
C SER A 536 15.28 68.74 39.15
N LEU A 537 14.85 69.98 38.88
CA LEU A 537 15.11 71.16 39.73
C LEU A 537 14.34 71.16 41.06
N ILE A 538 13.20 70.48 41.12
CA ILE A 538 12.30 70.47 42.30
C ILE A 538 12.00 69.07 42.82
N TYR A 539 12.48 68.02 42.15
CA TYR A 539 12.18 66.64 42.47
C TYR A 539 13.42 65.76 42.37
N ASN A 540 13.67 64.97 43.41
CA ASN A 540 14.62 63.87 43.42
C ASN A 540 13.90 62.62 43.97
N TYR A 541 13.89 61.53 43.20
CA TYR A 541 13.16 60.31 43.58
C TYR A 541 13.59 59.77 44.95
N ASP A 542 14.90 59.57 45.16
CA ASP A 542 15.43 58.99 46.40
C ASP A 542 15.09 59.87 47.61
N TYR A 543 15.23 61.18 47.45
CA TYR A 543 14.84 62.14 48.47
C TYR A 543 13.33 62.07 48.75
N TYR A 544 12.50 62.15 47.71
CA TYR A 544 11.05 62.18 47.86
C TYR A 544 10.51 60.90 48.53
N VAL A 545 10.98 59.70 48.13
CA VAL A 545 10.56 58.46 48.80
C VAL A 545 11.10 58.33 50.22
N SER A 546 12.28 58.91 50.52
CA SER A 546 12.82 58.94 51.89
C SER A 546 12.01 59.83 52.84
N GLN A 547 11.53 60.97 52.34
CA GLN A 547 10.73 61.93 53.12
C GLN A 547 9.25 61.56 53.16
N ASN A 548 8.79 60.71 52.24
CA ASN A 548 7.39 60.32 52.10
C ASN A 548 7.24 58.79 52.10
N PRO A 549 7.40 58.11 53.25
CA PRO A 549 7.36 56.65 53.34
C PRO A 549 6.00 56.04 52.94
N ASP A 550 4.92 56.81 53.06
CA ASP A 550 3.58 56.43 52.61
C ASP A 550 3.53 56.27 51.08
N VAL A 551 4.16 57.18 50.34
CA VAL A 551 4.28 57.11 48.87
C VAL A 551 5.18 55.95 48.45
N ALA A 552 6.32 55.78 49.13
CA ALA A 552 7.24 54.66 48.88
C ALA A 552 6.53 53.30 49.06
N LYS A 553 5.66 53.19 50.05
CA LYS A 553 4.84 52.00 50.31
C LYS A 553 3.73 51.82 49.29
N ALA A 554 3.12 52.90 48.80
CA ALA A 554 2.07 52.86 47.80
C ALA A 554 2.59 52.46 46.41
N PHE A 555 3.81 52.88 46.06
CA PHE A 555 4.41 52.69 44.73
C PHE A 555 5.81 52.05 44.81
N PRO A 556 5.92 50.80 45.29
CA PRO A 556 7.22 50.15 45.47
C PRO A 556 7.93 49.95 44.12
N ASN A 557 9.13 50.50 43.98
CA ASN A 557 9.97 50.42 42.77
C ASN A 557 9.27 50.91 41.48
N ASP A 558 8.38 51.90 41.60
CA ASP A 558 7.70 52.55 40.47
C ASP A 558 7.97 54.06 40.48
N ASP A 559 9.12 54.45 39.92
CA ASP A 559 9.58 55.84 39.92
C ASP A 559 8.68 56.79 39.15
N GLU A 560 8.05 56.32 38.06
CA GLU A 560 7.08 57.11 37.31
C GLU A 560 5.80 57.35 38.13
N ALA A 561 5.28 56.33 38.82
CA ALA A 561 4.11 56.51 39.68
C ALA A 561 4.41 57.42 40.88
N VAL A 562 5.61 57.33 41.47
CA VAL A 562 6.07 58.25 42.52
C VAL A 562 6.16 59.68 41.99
N LEU A 563 6.76 59.89 40.81
CA LEU A 563 6.82 61.21 40.18
C LEU A 563 5.41 61.74 39.86
N ARG A 564 4.52 60.90 39.33
CA ARG A 564 3.12 61.25 39.06
C ARG A 564 2.37 61.62 40.34
N HIS A 565 2.65 60.94 41.45
CA HIS A 565 2.11 61.32 42.75
C HIS A 565 2.61 62.69 43.19
N PHE A 566 3.92 62.95 43.11
CA PHE A 566 4.48 64.27 43.41
C PHE A 566 3.78 65.36 42.58
N VAL A 567 3.65 65.14 41.28
CA VAL A 567 3.05 66.13 40.36
C VAL A 567 1.56 66.37 40.66
N ASN A 568 0.78 65.32 40.90
CA ASN A 568 -0.67 65.46 41.05
C ASN A 568 -1.12 65.84 42.47
N ASN A 569 -0.34 65.45 43.49
CA ASN A 569 -0.70 65.57 44.90
C ASN A 569 0.41 66.22 45.72
N GLY A 570 1.65 65.73 45.62
CA GLY A 570 2.76 66.17 46.48
C GLY A 570 3.05 67.68 46.41
N MET A 571 2.96 68.27 45.22
CA MET A 571 3.09 69.72 45.05
C MET A 571 1.97 70.51 45.76
N LYS A 572 0.74 70.01 45.78
CA LYS A 572 -0.41 70.65 46.47
C LYS A 572 -0.35 70.47 47.99
N GLU A 573 0.21 69.35 48.42
CA GLU A 573 0.39 68.99 49.83
C GLU A 573 1.65 69.62 50.44
N GLY A 574 2.46 70.33 49.65
CA GLY A 574 3.70 70.95 50.11
C GLY A 574 4.80 69.95 50.50
N ARG A 575 4.76 68.71 49.97
CA ARG A 575 5.68 67.63 50.37
C ARG A 575 7.14 67.91 49.98
N ALA A 576 8.05 67.69 50.93
CA ALA A 576 9.48 67.77 50.69
C ALA A 576 9.90 66.81 49.57
N SER A 577 10.52 67.37 48.51
CA SER A 577 10.68 66.69 47.21
C SER A 577 12.05 66.75 46.59
N SER A 578 12.91 67.66 47.02
CA SER A 578 14.34 67.61 46.72
C SER A 578 15.14 68.33 47.79
N GLU A 579 16.43 68.03 47.89
CA GLU A 579 17.37 68.82 48.71
C GLU A 579 17.64 70.21 48.11
N SER A 580 17.39 70.38 46.80
CA SER A 580 17.65 71.62 46.05
C SER A 580 16.50 72.62 46.08
N PHE A 581 15.34 72.25 46.64
CA PHE A 581 14.18 73.13 46.74
C PHE A 581 13.42 72.92 48.05
N ASN A 582 13.38 73.95 48.88
CA ASN A 582 12.58 74.03 50.09
C ASN A 582 11.42 75.02 49.89
N LEU A 583 10.19 74.50 49.86
CA LEU A 583 8.98 75.28 49.62
C LEU A 583 8.82 76.43 50.64
N SER A 584 9.04 76.17 51.93
CA SER A 584 8.87 77.17 52.98
C SER A 584 9.85 78.32 52.83
N VAL A 585 11.13 78.01 52.56
CA VAL A 585 12.18 79.02 52.31
C VAL A 585 11.85 79.82 51.05
N TYR A 586 11.43 79.15 49.98
CA TYR A 586 11.07 79.82 48.74
C TYR A 586 9.84 80.72 48.91
N LYS A 587 8.86 80.32 49.70
CA LYS A 587 7.73 81.19 50.08
C LYS A 587 8.19 82.40 50.87
N GLU A 588 9.00 82.23 51.90
CA GLU A 588 9.49 83.32 52.77
C GLU A 588 10.32 84.36 52.00
N ASN A 589 11.14 83.92 51.05
CA ASN A 589 12.03 84.81 50.30
C ASN A 589 11.34 85.58 49.17
N ASN A 590 10.10 85.24 48.81
CA ASN A 590 9.43 85.79 47.62
C ASN A 590 8.06 86.37 47.98
N GLU A 591 8.07 87.59 48.52
CA GLU A 591 6.86 88.35 48.91
C GLU A 591 5.86 88.55 47.78
N ASP A 592 6.36 88.77 46.56
CA ASP A 592 5.55 88.91 45.35
C ASP A 592 4.78 87.63 45.03
N LEU A 593 5.42 86.46 45.16
CA LEU A 593 4.76 85.17 44.95
C LEU A 593 3.76 84.87 46.07
N ARG A 594 4.03 85.28 47.32
CA ARG A 594 3.06 85.18 48.42
C ARG A 594 1.79 85.99 48.15
N ALA A 595 1.95 87.21 47.65
CA ALA A 595 0.82 88.04 47.26
C ALA A 595 0.05 87.46 46.05
N ALA A 596 0.75 86.81 45.11
CA ALA A 596 0.14 86.28 43.88
C ALA A 596 -0.52 84.90 44.05
N PHE A 597 0.10 83.98 44.77
CA PHE A 597 -0.32 82.57 44.84
C PHE A 597 -1.02 82.19 46.15
N GLY A 598 -0.82 82.97 47.22
CA GLY A 598 -1.37 82.63 48.54
C GLY A 598 -0.96 81.24 49.00
N ASP A 599 -1.94 80.40 49.32
CA ASP A 599 -1.76 79.03 49.83
C ASP A 599 -1.69 77.95 48.72
N ASP A 600 -1.61 78.32 47.45
CA ASP A 600 -1.45 77.36 46.34
C ASP A 600 0.01 76.91 46.20
N ASP A 601 0.40 75.93 47.02
CA ASP A 601 1.75 75.37 47.08
C ASP A 601 2.28 74.93 45.71
N ALA A 602 1.41 74.37 44.86
CA ALA A 602 1.79 73.87 43.55
C ALA A 602 2.28 74.99 42.61
N GLN A 603 1.74 76.20 42.73
CA GLN A 603 2.19 77.35 41.94
C GLN A 603 3.62 77.77 42.27
N TYR A 604 4.06 77.64 43.53
CA TYR A 604 5.44 77.95 43.91
C TYR A 604 6.45 76.98 43.30
N TYR A 605 6.15 75.68 43.37
CA TYR A 605 6.94 74.64 42.71
C TYR A 605 7.07 74.92 41.20
N MET A 606 5.94 75.17 40.54
CA MET A 606 5.92 75.45 39.11
C MET A 606 6.58 76.78 38.74
N HIS A 607 6.49 77.80 39.59
CA HIS A 607 7.19 79.07 39.38
C HIS A 607 8.70 78.88 39.42
N TYR A 608 9.23 78.19 40.44
CA TYR A 608 10.67 77.94 40.51
C TYR A 608 11.17 77.14 39.30
N LEU A 609 10.44 76.08 38.93
CA LEU A 609 10.75 75.25 37.78
C LEU A 609 10.79 76.03 36.45
N ARG A 610 9.86 76.98 36.25
CA ARG A 610 9.73 77.74 34.99
C ARG A 610 10.57 79.02 34.92
N PHE A 611 10.66 79.74 36.04
CA PHE A 611 11.19 81.11 36.09
C PHE A 611 12.20 81.30 37.22
N GLY A 612 11.85 80.90 38.44
CA GLY A 612 12.59 81.27 39.65
C GLY A 612 14.06 80.84 39.67
N HIS A 613 14.38 79.69 39.07
CA HIS A 613 15.77 79.26 38.91
C HIS A 613 16.57 80.23 38.02
N ASN A 614 16.00 80.69 36.90
CA ASN A 614 16.65 81.64 35.98
C ASN A 614 16.75 83.05 36.57
N GLU A 615 15.82 83.39 37.48
CA GLU A 615 15.81 84.65 38.23
C GLU A 615 16.78 84.64 39.42
N ASN A 616 17.47 83.53 39.69
CA ASN A 616 18.34 83.32 40.86
C ASN A 616 17.61 83.53 42.21
N ARG A 617 16.30 83.22 42.27
CA ARG A 617 15.54 83.30 43.52
C ARG A 617 16.01 82.24 44.51
N LYS A 618 16.26 82.63 45.76
CA LYS A 618 16.74 81.73 46.82
C LYS A 618 15.66 80.75 47.24
N CYS A 619 15.98 79.46 47.21
CA CYS A 619 15.04 78.36 47.45
C CYS A 619 15.52 77.31 48.47
N VAL A 620 16.68 77.50 49.10
CA VAL A 620 17.25 76.63 50.14
C VAL A 620 17.90 77.46 51.24
#